data_AF-K1TQM3-F1
#
_entry.id   AF-K1TQM3-F1
#
_cell.length_a   1.000
_cell.length_b   1.000
_cell.length_c   1.000
_cell.angle_alpha   90.00
_cell.angle_beta   90.00
_cell.angle_gamma   90.00
#
_symmetry.space_group_name_H-M   'P 1'
#
loop_
_entity.id
_entity.type
_entity.pdbx_description
1 polymer ?
#
loop_
_entity_poly.entity_id
_entity_poly.type
_entity_poly.pdbx_seq_one_letter_code
_entity_poly.pdbx_strand_id
1 'polypeptide(L)'
;MIQTVENIGEKLVSMLTYDASQPLIFSSGLFLFLFAGFLFFYGFTRRAPMARIVYVILFSLYFYYKSSGIYFLLLVFASVSDYWIAHAIYKVRTQRAKYWLVGLSVLVNLGMLGYFKYTNFLIEIANNLFGQGFLNFQNIFLPVGISFFVFQSMSYTIDICRGQLKPLNNWADYLFYLSFFPQLVAGPIVRAKDFIPQI
;
A
#
# COMPACT_ATOMS: atom_id res chain seq x y z
N MET A 1 23.09 -26.63 -24.58
CA MET A 1 22.33 -26.88 -23.32
C MET A 1 22.59 -25.80 -22.27
N ILE A 2 23.76 -25.14 -22.25
CA ILE A 2 24.09 -24.04 -21.31
C ILE A 2 23.44 -22.69 -21.75
N GLN A 3 23.50 -22.35 -23.04
CA GLN A 3 22.88 -21.13 -23.60
C GLN A 3 21.35 -21.06 -23.45
N THR A 4 20.66 -22.19 -23.40
CA THR A 4 19.20 -22.24 -23.24
C THR A 4 18.77 -21.93 -21.81
N VAL A 5 19.61 -22.26 -20.81
CA VAL A 5 19.34 -22.01 -19.39
C VAL A 5 19.63 -20.56 -19.01
N GLU A 6 20.70 -19.95 -19.56
CA GLU A 6 20.95 -18.50 -19.40
C GLU A 6 19.79 -17.66 -19.97
N ASN A 7 19.29 -18.02 -21.16
CA ASN A 7 18.20 -17.30 -21.81
C ASN A 7 16.85 -17.45 -21.08
N ILE A 8 16.63 -18.57 -20.37
CA ILE A 8 15.48 -18.76 -19.48
C ILE A 8 15.68 -17.98 -18.17
N GLY A 9 16.89 -17.96 -17.61
CA GLY A 9 17.23 -17.20 -16.41
C GLY A 9 17.04 -15.70 -16.60
N GLU A 10 17.55 -15.15 -17.71
CA GLU A 10 17.37 -13.74 -18.07
C GLU A 10 15.90 -13.39 -18.34
N LYS A 11 15.13 -14.28 -18.99
CA LYS A 11 13.68 -14.11 -19.15
C LYS A 11 12.91 -14.17 -17.84
N LEU A 12 13.31 -15.03 -16.91
CA LEU A 12 12.70 -15.10 -15.59
C LEU A 12 13.02 -13.86 -14.77
N VAL A 13 14.25 -13.36 -14.85
CA VAL A 13 14.67 -12.12 -14.19
C VAL A 13 13.92 -10.93 -14.79
N SER A 14 13.81 -10.84 -16.12
CA SER A 14 13.06 -9.75 -16.78
C SER A 14 11.56 -9.79 -16.48
N MET A 15 10.97 -10.99 -16.37
CA MET A 15 9.59 -11.17 -15.91
C MET A 15 9.39 -10.84 -14.42
N LEU A 16 10.43 -10.93 -13.59
CA LEU A 16 10.38 -10.66 -12.15
C LEU A 16 10.71 -9.20 -11.80
N THR A 17 11.41 -8.48 -12.68
CA THR A 17 11.67 -7.04 -12.55
C THR A 17 10.45 -6.20 -12.86
N TYR A 18 10.39 -4.99 -12.28
CA TYR A 18 9.34 -4.03 -12.57
C TYR A 18 9.42 -3.55 -14.02
N ASP A 19 8.33 -3.70 -14.77
CA ASP A 19 8.18 -3.14 -16.11
C ASP A 19 6.99 -2.18 -16.11
N ALA A 20 7.25 -0.91 -16.39
CA ALA A 20 6.21 0.13 -16.43
C ALA A 20 5.20 -0.09 -17.57
N SER A 21 5.54 -0.90 -18.59
CA SER A 21 4.68 -1.20 -19.73
C SER A 21 3.69 -2.34 -19.47
N GLN A 22 3.96 -3.20 -18.47
CA GLN A 22 3.10 -4.32 -18.08
C GLN A 22 2.98 -4.40 -16.54
N PRO A 23 2.19 -3.51 -15.92
CA PRO A 23 1.91 -3.64 -14.49
C PRO A 23 1.28 -5.01 -14.22
N LEU A 24 1.65 -5.64 -13.11
CA LEU A 24 1.19 -6.98 -12.81
C LEU A 24 -0.33 -6.99 -12.60
N ILE A 25 -1.04 -7.53 -13.59
CA ILE A 25 -2.50 -7.61 -13.59
C ILE A 25 -2.92 -8.91 -12.90
N PHE A 26 -3.96 -8.86 -12.08
CA PHE A 26 -4.46 -10.00 -11.30
C PHE A 26 -4.98 -11.17 -12.16
N SER A 27 -5.45 -10.89 -13.38
CA SER A 27 -5.88 -11.92 -14.33
C SER A 27 -4.72 -12.56 -15.10
N SER A 28 -3.48 -12.13 -14.86
CA SER A 28 -2.31 -12.69 -15.54
C SER A 28 -1.91 -14.05 -14.97
N GLY A 29 -1.43 -14.96 -15.83
CA GLY A 29 -0.86 -16.24 -15.39
C GLY A 29 0.35 -16.07 -14.46
N LEU A 30 1.05 -14.93 -14.57
CA LEU A 30 2.17 -14.58 -13.70
C LEU A 30 1.71 -14.36 -12.26
N PHE A 31 0.57 -13.71 -12.04
CA PHE A 31 -0.02 -13.57 -10.70
C PHE A 31 -0.33 -14.94 -10.07
N LEU A 32 -0.98 -15.84 -10.81
CA LEU A 32 -1.32 -17.17 -10.31
C LEU A 32 -0.07 -17.98 -9.95
N PHE A 33 0.99 -17.88 -10.75
CA PHE A 33 2.25 -18.57 -10.47
C PHE A 33 2.94 -18.00 -9.21
N LEU A 34 3.03 -16.67 -9.08
CA LEU A 34 3.57 -16.03 -7.87
C LEU A 34 2.74 -16.35 -6.62
N PHE A 35 1.41 -16.36 -6.75
CA PHE A 35 0.49 -16.68 -5.67
C PHE A 35 0.58 -18.15 -5.24
N ALA A 36 0.73 -19.08 -6.19
CA ALA A 36 0.96 -20.49 -5.89
C ALA A 36 2.30 -20.69 -5.15
N GLY A 37 3.37 -20.03 -5.60
CA GLY A 37 4.65 -20.00 -4.90
C GLY A 37 4.51 -19.43 -3.48
N PHE A 38 3.77 -18.33 -3.33
CA PHE A 38 3.47 -17.75 -2.02
C PHE A 38 2.79 -18.74 -1.08
N LEU A 39 1.73 -19.44 -1.53
CA LEU A 39 1.02 -20.43 -0.72
C LEU A 39 1.92 -21.59 -0.28
N PHE A 40 2.80 -22.05 -1.17
CA PHE A 40 3.75 -23.13 -0.88
C PHE A 40 4.69 -22.75 0.27
N PHE A 41 5.35 -21.59 0.18
CA PHE A 41 6.26 -21.12 1.23
C PHE A 41 5.53 -20.70 2.50
N TYR A 42 4.33 -20.11 2.39
CA TYR A 42 3.48 -19.77 3.52
C TYR A 42 3.15 -21.01 4.38
N GLY A 43 2.95 -22.17 3.76
CA GLY A 43 2.73 -23.44 4.46
C GLY A 43 3.91 -23.85 5.36
N PHE A 44 5.13 -23.51 4.97
CA PHE A 44 6.35 -23.82 5.73
C PHE A 44 6.53 -22.93 6.96
N THR A 45 6.04 -21.69 6.89
CA THR A 45 6.20 -20.69 7.95
C THR A 45 5.18 -20.83 9.08
N ARG A 46 4.35 -21.89 9.08
CA ARG A 46 3.32 -22.14 10.10
C ARG A 46 3.86 -22.26 11.53
N ARG A 47 5.12 -22.70 11.70
CA ARG A 47 5.73 -22.93 13.03
C ARG A 47 6.39 -21.68 13.63
N ALA A 48 6.52 -20.59 12.88
CA ALA A 48 7.20 -19.37 13.31
C ALA A 48 6.36 -18.11 12.98
N PRO A 49 5.56 -17.60 13.92
CA PRO A 49 4.61 -16.50 13.65
C PRO A 49 5.31 -15.20 13.20
N MET A 50 6.47 -14.86 13.78
CA MET A 50 7.24 -13.68 13.34
C MET A 50 7.77 -13.83 11.91
N ALA A 51 8.28 -15.01 11.56
CA ALA A 51 8.75 -15.27 10.20
C ALA A 51 7.58 -15.18 9.19
N ARG A 52 6.36 -15.56 9.60
CA ARG A 52 5.16 -15.48 8.77
C ARG A 52 4.78 -14.03 8.47
N ILE A 53 4.76 -13.18 9.50
CA ILE A 53 4.45 -11.76 9.36
C ILE A 53 5.47 -11.10 8.42
N VAL A 54 6.76 -11.30 8.67
CA VAL A 54 7.83 -10.75 7.82
C VAL A 54 7.73 -11.26 6.38
N TYR A 55 7.50 -12.55 6.19
CA TYR A 55 7.35 -13.14 4.86
C TYR A 55 6.20 -12.50 4.07
N VAL A 56 5.03 -12.35 4.70
CA VAL A 56 3.87 -11.73 4.05
C VAL A 56 4.12 -10.26 3.78
N ILE A 57 4.73 -9.50 4.69
CA ILE A 57 5.09 -8.09 4.46
C ILE A 57 6.02 -8.00 3.25
N LEU A 58 7.09 -8.81 3.19
CA LEU A 58 8.05 -8.79 2.09
C LEU A 58 7.38 -9.14 0.76
N PHE A 59 6.54 -10.17 0.74
CA PHE A 59 5.80 -10.55 -0.46
C PHE A 59 4.82 -9.46 -0.89
N SER A 60 4.10 -8.87 0.05
CA SER A 60 3.19 -7.74 -0.19
C SER A 60 3.90 -6.51 -0.72
N LEU A 61 5.04 -6.14 -0.15
CA LEU A 61 5.85 -5.01 -0.62
C LEU A 61 6.43 -5.29 -2.01
N TYR A 62 6.89 -6.51 -2.27
CA TYR A 62 7.33 -6.93 -3.60
C TYR A 62 6.20 -6.84 -4.62
N PHE A 63 5.01 -7.32 -4.26
CA PHE A 63 3.80 -7.20 -5.08
C PHE A 63 3.48 -5.74 -5.43
N TYR A 64 3.62 -4.86 -4.44
CA TYR A 64 3.43 -3.42 -4.59
C TYR A 64 4.46 -2.78 -5.51
N TYR A 65 5.74 -3.10 -5.31
CA TYR A 65 6.83 -2.64 -6.15
C TYR A 65 6.61 -3.10 -7.60
N LYS A 66 6.15 -4.33 -7.81
CA LYS A 66 5.89 -4.85 -9.15
C LYS A 66 4.64 -4.26 -9.82
N SER A 67 3.63 -3.89 -9.03
CA SER A 67 2.38 -3.32 -9.54
C SER A 67 2.44 -1.80 -9.72
N SER A 68 3.24 -1.11 -8.93
CA SER A 68 3.26 0.37 -8.85
C SER A 68 4.65 0.98 -8.80
N GLY A 69 5.70 0.22 -9.11
CA GLY A 69 7.06 0.74 -9.18
C GLY A 69 7.48 1.40 -7.89
N ILE A 70 8.01 2.63 -7.98
CA ILE A 70 8.52 3.40 -6.84
C ILE A 70 7.41 3.90 -5.90
N TYR A 71 6.15 3.91 -6.33
CA TYR A 71 5.05 4.47 -5.54
C TYR A 71 4.66 3.62 -4.33
N PHE A 72 5.18 2.39 -4.20
CA PHE A 72 5.05 1.65 -2.94
C PHE A 72 5.67 2.37 -1.74
N LEU A 73 6.64 3.26 -1.97
CA LEU A 73 7.21 4.11 -0.91
C LEU A 73 6.16 5.01 -0.27
N LEU A 74 5.09 5.37 -0.98
CA LEU A 74 3.97 6.12 -0.42
C LEU A 74 3.21 5.30 0.63
N LEU A 75 3.05 4.00 0.40
CA LEU A 75 2.45 3.10 1.39
C LEU A 75 3.33 3.03 2.64
N VAL A 76 4.65 2.87 2.47
CA VAL A 76 5.59 2.84 3.59
C VAL A 76 5.58 4.18 4.32
N PHE A 77 5.56 5.30 3.60
CA PHE A 77 5.48 6.64 4.16
C PHE A 77 4.19 6.83 4.96
N ALA A 78 3.02 6.53 4.38
CA ALA A 78 1.73 6.59 5.05
C ALA A 78 1.70 5.69 6.30
N SER A 79 2.24 4.47 6.19
CA SER A 79 2.36 3.54 7.31
C SER A 79 3.20 4.11 8.45
N VAL A 80 4.36 4.68 8.15
CA VAL A 80 5.22 5.28 9.17
C VAL A 80 4.54 6.50 9.79
N SER A 81 4.02 7.43 8.97
CA SER A 81 3.39 8.66 9.47
C SER A 81 2.20 8.36 10.37
N ASP A 82 1.29 7.49 9.93
CA ASP A 82 0.07 7.20 10.69
C ASP A 82 0.32 6.31 11.90
N TYR A 83 1.36 5.48 11.89
CA TYR A 83 1.81 4.78 13.08
C TYR A 83 2.20 5.76 14.19
N TRP A 84 3.07 6.72 13.89
CA TRP A 84 3.48 7.72 14.87
C TRP A 84 2.33 8.61 15.33
N ILE A 85 1.46 9.03 14.40
CA ILE A 85 0.27 9.83 14.73
C ILE A 85 -0.69 9.04 15.62
N ALA A 86 -0.94 7.77 15.33
CA ALA A 86 -1.78 6.89 16.15
C ALA A 86 -1.26 6.76 17.59
N HIS A 87 0.04 6.57 17.77
CA HIS A 87 0.67 6.57 19.10
C HIS A 87 0.57 7.92 19.80
N ALA A 88 0.72 9.03 19.07
CA ALA A 88 0.54 10.37 19.62
C ALA A 88 -0.91 10.61 20.07
N ILE A 89 -1.90 10.23 19.27
CA ILE A 89 -3.34 10.32 19.60
C ILE A 89 -3.63 9.57 20.90
N TYR A 90 -3.03 8.39 21.08
CA TYR A 90 -3.24 7.56 22.26
C TYR A 90 -2.65 8.17 23.54
N LYS A 91 -1.49 8.84 23.44
CA LYS A 91 -0.83 9.48 24.61
C LYS A 91 -1.49 10.79 25.03
N VAL A 92 -2.11 11.51 24.10
CA VAL A 92 -2.71 12.82 24.35
C VAL A 92 -4.00 12.69 25.17
N ARG A 93 -4.11 13.47 26.25
CA ARG A 93 -5.33 13.50 27.08
C ARG A 93 -6.38 14.50 26.60
N THR A 94 -5.96 15.58 25.95
CA THR A 94 -6.84 16.67 25.52
C THR A 94 -7.57 16.34 24.22
N GLN A 95 -8.91 16.40 24.24
CA GLN A 95 -9.74 16.06 23.07
C GLN A 95 -9.43 16.91 21.84
N ARG A 96 -9.17 18.22 22.01
CA ARG A 96 -8.79 19.11 20.91
C ARG A 96 -7.51 18.67 20.20
N ALA A 97 -6.49 18.27 20.96
CA ALA A 97 -5.22 17.83 20.40
C ALA A 97 -5.36 16.48 19.66
N LYS A 98 -6.24 15.57 20.13
CA LYS A 98 -6.58 14.35 19.38
C LYS A 98 -7.20 14.68 18.01
N TYR A 99 -8.16 15.59 17.96
CA TYR A 99 -8.79 15.99 16.69
C TYR A 99 -7.81 16.66 15.74
N TRP A 100 -6.88 17.49 16.24
CA TRP A 100 -5.82 18.07 15.42
C TRP A 100 -4.89 17.00 14.83
N LEU A 101 -4.49 15.99 15.62
CA LEU A 101 -3.65 14.89 15.15
C LEU A 101 -4.35 14.02 14.10
N VAL A 102 -5.63 13.70 14.31
CA VAL A 102 -6.44 13.01 13.28
C VAL A 102 -6.59 13.88 12.04
N GLY A 103 -6.86 15.18 12.20
CA GLY A 103 -6.95 16.12 11.10
C GLY A 103 -5.67 16.15 10.27
N LEU A 104 -4.50 16.11 10.93
CA LEU A 104 -3.20 16.01 10.27
C LEU A 104 -3.06 14.69 9.49
N SER A 105 -3.35 13.54 10.10
CA SER A 105 -3.34 12.23 9.43
C SER A 105 -4.25 12.20 8.20
N VAL A 106 -5.49 12.66 8.36
CA VAL A 106 -6.48 12.73 7.28
C VAL A 106 -6.02 13.67 6.18
N LEU A 107 -5.45 14.83 6.52
CA LEU A 107 -4.96 15.79 5.54
C LEU A 107 -3.79 15.22 4.72
N VAL A 108 -2.85 14.52 5.36
CA VAL A 108 -1.73 13.86 4.66
C VAL A 108 -2.23 12.77 3.71
N ASN A 109 -3.13 11.91 4.21
CA ASN A 109 -3.72 10.81 3.47
C ASN A 109 -4.59 11.28 2.27
N LEU A 110 -5.50 12.22 2.52
CA LEU A 110 -6.33 12.81 1.46
C LEU A 110 -5.51 13.69 0.51
N GLY A 111 -4.48 14.37 0.98
CA GLY A 111 -3.57 15.13 0.14
C GLY A 111 -2.84 14.23 -0.86
N MET A 112 -2.33 13.10 -0.39
CA MET A 112 -1.71 12.08 -1.23
C MET A 112 -2.71 11.52 -2.25
N LEU A 113 -3.88 11.09 -1.81
CA LEU A 113 -4.92 10.58 -2.70
C LEU A 113 -5.38 11.64 -3.72
N GLY A 114 -5.55 12.88 -3.26
CA GLY A 114 -5.92 14.05 -4.04
C GLY A 114 -4.92 14.31 -5.17
N TYR A 115 -3.64 14.36 -4.83
CA TYR A 115 -2.56 14.55 -5.78
C TYR A 115 -2.53 13.44 -6.84
N PHE A 116 -2.55 12.17 -6.45
CA PHE A 116 -2.42 11.08 -7.42
C PHE A 116 -3.67 10.89 -8.28
N LYS A 117 -4.86 11.16 -7.74
CA LYS A 117 -6.13 10.93 -8.45
C LYS A 117 -6.58 12.11 -9.29
N TYR A 118 -6.35 13.34 -8.84
CA TYR A 118 -6.94 14.53 -9.46
C TYR A 118 -5.94 15.42 -10.19
N THR A 119 -4.61 15.28 -9.98
CA THR A 119 -3.64 16.15 -10.68
C THR A 119 -3.77 16.07 -12.20
N ASN A 120 -3.90 14.86 -12.78
CA ASN A 120 -4.07 14.72 -14.24
C ASN A 120 -5.33 15.43 -14.75
N PHE A 121 -6.45 15.28 -14.04
CA PHE A 121 -7.71 15.94 -14.37
C PHE A 121 -7.64 17.47 -14.23
N LEU A 122 -6.97 17.98 -13.19
CA LEU A 122 -6.79 19.40 -12.97
C LEU A 122 -5.88 20.02 -14.04
N ILE A 123 -4.82 19.31 -14.44
CA ILE A 123 -3.94 19.72 -15.55
C ILE A 123 -4.74 19.78 -16.86
N GLU A 124 -5.60 18.82 -17.11
CA GLU A 124 -6.46 18.79 -18.30
C GLU A 124 -7.44 19.98 -18.34
N ILE A 125 -8.10 20.29 -17.22
CA ILE A 125 -8.97 21.47 -17.11
C ILE A 125 -8.17 22.75 -17.34
N ALA A 126 -7.01 22.88 -16.70
CA ALA A 126 -6.17 24.07 -16.83
C ALA A 126 -5.71 24.27 -18.29
N ASN A 127 -5.28 23.21 -18.96
CA ASN A 127 -4.88 23.28 -20.37
C ASN A 127 -6.06 23.60 -21.30
N ASN A 128 -7.28 23.15 -20.99
CA ASN A 128 -8.47 23.51 -21.75
C ASN A 128 -8.91 24.97 -21.54
N LEU A 129 -8.67 25.55 -20.35
CA LEU A 129 -9.07 26.92 -20.03
C LEU A 129 -8.01 27.97 -20.40
N PHE A 130 -6.73 27.67 -20.23
CA PHE A 130 -5.62 28.63 -20.39
C PHE A 130 -4.79 28.40 -21.66
N GLY A 131 -5.12 27.38 -22.46
CA GLY A 131 -4.44 27.02 -23.70
C GLY A 131 -3.59 25.74 -23.57
N GLN A 132 -3.52 24.97 -24.65
CA GLN A 132 -2.74 23.72 -24.69
C GLN A 132 -1.26 24.01 -24.39
N GLY A 133 -0.74 23.44 -23.30
CA GLY A 133 0.67 23.58 -22.90
C GLY A 133 0.92 24.54 -21.72
N PHE A 134 -0.12 25.11 -21.09
CA PHE A 134 0.05 25.92 -19.87
C PHE A 134 0.67 25.10 -18.71
N LEU A 135 0.26 23.84 -18.59
CA LEU A 135 0.87 22.87 -17.69
C LEU A 135 1.32 21.63 -18.47
N ASN A 136 2.60 21.27 -18.35
CA ASN A 136 3.12 20.05 -18.95
C ASN A 136 2.42 18.84 -18.35
N PHE A 137 1.83 18.03 -19.23
CA PHE A 137 1.22 16.76 -18.86
C PHE A 137 2.33 15.80 -18.39
N GLN A 138 2.52 15.69 -17.08
CA GLN A 138 3.23 14.57 -16.51
C GLN A 138 2.18 13.49 -16.26
N ASN A 139 2.21 12.40 -17.02
CA ASN A 139 1.38 11.23 -16.75
C ASN A 139 1.78 10.66 -15.38
N ILE A 140 1.16 11.17 -14.32
CA ILE A 140 1.36 10.66 -12.98
C ILE A 140 0.70 9.28 -12.94
N PHE A 141 1.53 8.26 -12.82
CA PHE A 141 1.07 6.87 -12.71
C PHE A 141 0.33 6.70 -11.38
N LEU A 142 -0.90 6.20 -11.46
CA LEU A 142 -1.75 5.98 -10.28
C LEU A 142 -1.32 4.68 -9.59
N PRO A 143 -0.90 4.72 -8.31
CA PRO A 143 -0.50 3.51 -7.61
C PRO A 143 -1.72 2.61 -7.40
N VAL A 144 -1.57 1.34 -7.74
CA VAL A 144 -2.59 0.32 -7.52
C VAL A 144 -2.86 0.24 -6.02
N GLY A 145 -4.13 0.27 -5.64
CA GLY A 145 -4.52 0.14 -4.23
C GLY A 145 -4.37 1.41 -3.38
N ILE A 146 -4.00 2.58 -3.95
CA ILE A 146 -3.82 3.81 -3.15
C ILE A 146 -5.04 4.18 -2.32
N SER A 147 -6.22 4.12 -2.92
CA SER A 147 -7.47 4.40 -2.21
C SER A 147 -7.65 3.47 -1.00
N PHE A 148 -7.35 2.18 -1.16
CA PHE A 148 -7.58 1.19 -0.11
C PHE A 148 -6.69 1.44 1.10
N PHE A 149 -5.37 1.55 0.92
CA PHE A 149 -4.48 1.78 2.05
C PHE A 149 -4.73 3.16 2.68
N VAL A 150 -5.01 4.20 1.90
CA VAL A 150 -5.33 5.53 2.42
C VAL A 150 -6.59 5.48 3.30
N PHE A 151 -7.66 4.83 2.85
CA PHE A 151 -8.88 4.70 3.64
C PHE A 151 -8.71 3.81 4.88
N GLN A 152 -7.95 2.72 4.77
CA GLN A 152 -7.60 1.87 5.91
C GLN A 152 -6.78 2.62 6.96
N SER A 153 -5.83 3.43 6.50
CA SER A 153 -4.97 4.24 7.36
C SER A 153 -5.77 5.31 8.12
N MET A 154 -6.64 6.04 7.41
CA MET A 154 -7.54 7.01 8.04
C MET A 154 -8.53 6.35 9.01
N SER A 155 -9.12 5.21 8.64
CA SER A 155 -10.02 4.48 9.54
C SER A 155 -9.30 4.09 10.83
N TYR A 156 -8.04 3.66 10.74
CA TYR A 156 -7.24 3.30 11.90
C TYR A 156 -7.01 4.48 12.86
N THR A 157 -6.59 5.64 12.35
CA THR A 157 -6.36 6.83 13.21
C THR A 157 -7.66 7.38 13.80
N ILE A 158 -8.76 7.34 13.06
CA ILE A 158 -10.09 7.73 13.53
C ILE A 158 -10.61 6.79 14.63
N ASP A 159 -10.48 5.46 14.44
CA ASP A 159 -10.96 4.48 15.42
C ASP A 159 -10.17 4.57 16.74
N ILE A 160 -8.88 4.88 16.69
CA ILE A 160 -8.05 5.15 17.88
C ILE A 160 -8.49 6.45 18.57
N CYS A 161 -8.77 7.51 17.81
CA CYS A 161 -9.27 8.76 18.37
C CYS A 161 -10.63 8.58 19.08
N ARG A 162 -11.48 7.69 18.56
CA ARG A 162 -12.77 7.32 19.17
C ARG A 162 -12.62 6.38 20.37
N GLY A 163 -11.41 5.92 20.68
CA GLY A 163 -11.16 4.95 21.75
C GLY A 163 -11.69 3.55 21.45
N GLN A 164 -12.04 3.25 20.20
CA GLN A 164 -12.53 1.93 19.77
C GLN A 164 -11.38 0.93 19.56
N LEU A 165 -10.17 1.45 19.34
CA LEU A 165 -8.97 0.66 19.08
C LEU A 165 -7.78 1.22 19.87
N LYS A 166 -6.87 0.35 20.30
CA LYS A 166 -5.55 0.75 20.81
C LYS A 166 -4.54 0.73 19.66
N PRO A 167 -3.56 1.65 19.62
CA PRO A 167 -2.51 1.58 18.61
C PRO A 167 -1.76 0.25 18.73
N LEU A 168 -1.42 -0.34 17.58
CA LEU A 168 -0.55 -1.51 17.47
C LEU A 168 0.82 -1.19 18.08
N ASN A 169 1.40 -2.14 18.82
CA ASN A 169 2.68 -1.93 19.51
C ASN A 169 3.88 -2.00 18.57
N ASN A 170 3.76 -2.72 17.45
CA ASN A 170 4.82 -2.90 16.48
C ASN A 170 4.41 -2.28 15.14
N TRP A 171 5.32 -1.51 14.56
CA TRP A 171 5.12 -0.97 13.21
C TRP A 171 4.99 -2.09 12.15
N ALA A 172 5.67 -3.21 12.33
CA ALA A 172 5.57 -4.35 11.41
C ALA A 172 4.14 -4.90 11.31
N ASP A 173 3.42 -5.00 12.43
CA ASP A 173 2.03 -5.49 12.45
C ASP A 173 1.09 -4.49 11.75
N TYR A 174 1.36 -3.19 11.91
CA TYR A 174 0.63 -2.14 11.21
C TYR A 174 0.93 -2.12 9.71
N LEU A 175 2.19 -2.28 9.32
CA LEU A 175 2.58 -2.41 7.93
C LEU A 175 2.00 -3.68 7.30
N PHE A 176 1.95 -4.79 8.03
CA PHE A 176 1.30 -6.03 7.58
C PHE A 176 -0.18 -5.78 7.27
N TYR A 177 -0.91 -5.13 8.19
CA TYR A 177 -2.31 -4.75 7.98
C TYR A 177 -2.49 -3.87 6.72
N LEU A 178 -1.66 -2.84 6.58
CA LEU A 178 -1.79 -1.86 5.50
C LEU A 178 -1.34 -2.40 4.13
N SER A 179 -0.33 -3.26 4.11
CA SER A 179 0.26 -3.79 2.88
C SER A 179 -0.37 -5.10 2.42
N PHE A 180 -1.32 -5.68 3.17
CA PHE A 180 -1.86 -7.02 2.91
C PHE A 180 -2.41 -7.17 1.47
N PHE A 181 -1.58 -7.75 0.59
CA PHE A 181 -1.85 -7.81 -0.85
C PHE A 181 -3.20 -8.42 -1.25
N PRO A 182 -3.77 -9.43 -0.54
CA PRO A 182 -5.07 -10.00 -0.93
C PRO A 182 -6.23 -9.00 -0.83
N GLN A 183 -6.19 -8.07 0.14
CA GLN A 183 -7.26 -7.07 0.30
C GLN A 183 -7.22 -6.00 -0.79
N LEU A 184 -6.05 -5.72 -1.33
CA LEU A 184 -5.84 -4.66 -2.31
C LEU A 184 -6.33 -5.04 -3.71
N VAL A 185 -6.59 -6.33 -3.94
CA VAL A 185 -7.02 -6.89 -5.24
C VAL A 185 -8.52 -6.71 -5.47
N ALA A 186 -9.33 -7.00 -4.45
CA ALA A 186 -10.79 -7.06 -4.57
C ALA A 186 -11.52 -7.09 -3.21
N GLY A 187 -10.83 -6.80 -2.10
CA GLY A 187 -11.42 -6.88 -0.77
C GLY A 187 -12.29 -5.66 -0.46
N PRO A 188 -13.39 -5.79 0.30
CA PRO A 188 -13.99 -4.62 0.94
C PRO A 188 -12.94 -3.92 1.83
N ILE A 189 -13.08 -2.62 2.05
CA ILE A 189 -12.20 -1.88 2.97
C ILE A 189 -12.36 -2.47 4.38
N VAL A 190 -11.43 -3.34 4.77
CA VAL A 190 -11.46 -4.01 6.08
C VAL A 190 -10.99 -3.04 7.14
N ARG A 191 -11.73 -2.95 8.24
CA ARG A 191 -11.33 -2.12 9.38
C ARG A 191 -10.30 -2.84 10.24
N ALA A 192 -9.37 -2.06 10.79
CA ALA A 192 -8.30 -2.55 11.66
C ALA A 192 -8.83 -3.38 12.84
N LYS A 193 -9.97 -2.99 13.43
CA LYS A 193 -10.62 -3.72 14.54
C LYS A 193 -10.97 -5.18 14.20
N ASP A 194 -11.32 -5.46 12.94
CA ASP A 194 -11.77 -6.78 12.50
C ASP A 194 -10.58 -7.62 12.00
N PHE A 195 -9.53 -6.95 11.51
CA PHE A 195 -8.34 -7.58 10.94
C PHE A 195 -7.27 -7.92 11.97
N ILE A 196 -6.96 -7.00 12.90
CA ILE A 196 -5.88 -7.16 13.88
C ILE A 196 -6.02 -8.46 14.71
N PRO A 197 -7.21 -8.89 15.15
CA PRO A 197 -7.37 -10.16 15.88
C PRO A 197 -7.00 -11.43 15.08
N GLN A 198 -6.82 -11.32 13.76
CA GLN A 198 -6.52 -12.43 12.85
C GLN A 198 -5.03 -12.56 12.51
N ILE A 199 -4.20 -11.61 12.96
CA ILE A 199 -2.74 -11.59 12.77
C ILE A 199 -2.08 -12.60 13.71
#